data_AF-A0A378ZR69-F1
#
_entry.id   AF-A0A378ZR69-F1
#
_cell.length_a   1.000
_cell.length_b   1.000
_cell.length_c   1.000
_cell.angle_alpha   90.00
_cell.angle_beta   90.00
_cell.angle_gamma   90.00
#
_symmetry.space_group_name_H-M   'P 1'
#
loop_
_entity.id
_entity.type
_entity.pdbx_description
1 polymer ?
#
loop_
_entity_poly.entity_id
_entity_poly.type
_entity_poly.pdbx_seq_one_letter_code
_entity_poly.pdbx_strand_id
1 'polypeptide(L)'
;MALRDILMVTDLSGEQQAVKYGIDLAARCDAHATGLALSYEPVVPAFAAAPVPVDFIEQSRQFALASAKASLDTFNELARLGAVKSEGRLAEVITGGPMEPVLRHCRLTDLIVVGQDNPDKPEPMRELLIETALFESGVPVLIVPYIGAPSPKFENVLIAWDGSSTSTRAVHAALPILAMAKKVTVLIINKGSKMAGEPGADMATYLARHGLNVTVDVITNTQTTVAETLLNYVSDNGKDLVVMGGYGHSRVREFLFGGATRDILAAMTVPVLMAH
;
A
#
# COMPACT_ATOMS: atom_id res chain seq x y z
N MET A 1 12.06 8.20 12.90
CA MET A 1 12.42 9.14 11.80
C MET A 1 11.11 9.79 11.34
N ALA A 2 11.11 11.02 10.84
CA ALA A 2 9.89 11.64 10.31
C ALA A 2 9.72 11.25 8.83
N LEU A 3 8.48 11.13 8.34
CA LEU A 3 8.23 11.04 6.89
C LEU A 3 8.49 12.41 6.27
N ARG A 4 9.33 12.46 5.24
CA ARG A 4 9.73 13.68 4.51
C ARG A 4 9.38 13.61 3.04
N ASP A 5 9.37 12.41 2.44
CA ASP A 5 9.04 12.22 1.03
C ASP A 5 7.97 11.12 0.88
N ILE A 6 6.78 11.49 0.41
CA ILE A 6 5.65 10.57 0.20
C ILE A 6 5.29 10.57 -1.28
N LEU A 7 5.40 9.41 -1.92
CA LEU A 7 4.98 9.22 -3.31
C LEU A 7 3.59 8.62 -3.36
N MET A 8 2.73 9.17 -4.21
CA MET A 8 1.36 8.73 -4.41
C MET A 8 1.19 8.32 -5.87
N VAL A 9 0.80 7.08 -6.11
CA VAL A 9 0.40 6.65 -7.45
C VAL A 9 -1.00 7.20 -7.73
N THR A 10 -1.16 7.96 -8.82
CA THR A 10 -2.46 8.46 -9.24
C THR A 10 -3.26 7.37 -9.94
N ASP A 11 -4.57 7.34 -9.75
CA ASP A 11 -5.46 6.49 -10.53
C ASP A 11 -5.73 7.14 -11.90
N LEU A 12 -5.79 6.38 -12.99
CA LEU A 12 -6.19 6.91 -14.30
C LEU A 12 -7.71 7.10 -14.38
N SER A 13 -8.44 6.38 -13.56
CA SER A 13 -9.89 6.41 -13.44
C SER A 13 -10.30 6.56 -11.97
N GLY A 14 -11.33 7.35 -11.70
CA GLY A 14 -11.90 7.47 -10.35
C GLY A 14 -11.42 8.67 -9.54
N GLU A 15 -11.69 8.61 -8.24
CA GLU A 15 -11.71 9.79 -7.36
C GLU A 15 -10.39 10.11 -6.66
N GLN A 16 -9.29 9.45 -7.03
CA GLN A 16 -7.96 9.68 -6.45
C GLN A 16 -7.93 9.46 -4.93
N GLN A 17 -8.57 8.40 -4.43
CA GLN A 17 -8.74 8.21 -2.97
C GLN A 17 -7.41 8.04 -2.25
N ALA A 18 -6.48 7.29 -2.85
CA ALA A 18 -5.13 7.11 -2.30
C ALA A 18 -4.33 8.42 -2.27
N VAL A 19 -4.45 9.24 -3.32
CA VAL A 19 -3.83 10.57 -3.39
C VAL A 19 -4.39 11.51 -2.34
N LYS A 20 -5.73 11.57 -2.17
CA LYS A 20 -6.37 12.37 -1.11
C LYS A 20 -5.84 11.98 0.27
N TYR A 21 -5.80 10.68 0.55
CA TYR A 21 -5.25 10.16 1.81
C TYR A 21 -3.77 10.53 1.99
N GLY A 22 -2.97 10.38 0.92
CA GLY A 22 -1.55 10.70 0.93
C GLY A 22 -1.25 12.18 1.11
N ILE A 23 -2.06 13.07 0.54
CA ILE A 23 -1.93 14.53 0.71
C ILE A 23 -2.25 14.93 2.15
N ASP A 24 -3.32 14.39 2.73
CA ASP A 24 -3.64 14.63 4.14
C ASP A 24 -2.51 14.14 5.07
N LEU A 25 -1.91 12.99 4.75
CA LEU A 25 -0.78 12.45 5.50
C LEU A 25 0.47 13.34 5.34
N ALA A 26 0.77 13.78 4.12
CA ALA A 26 1.89 14.66 3.83
C ALA A 26 1.75 16.01 4.55
N ALA A 27 0.55 16.59 4.57
CA ALA A 27 0.26 17.81 5.30
C ALA A 27 0.52 17.67 6.81
N ARG A 28 0.12 16.54 7.42
CA ARG A 28 0.37 16.27 8.85
C ARG A 28 1.85 16.10 9.19
N CYS A 29 2.63 15.61 8.24
CA CYS A 29 4.05 15.34 8.42
C CYS A 29 4.96 16.49 7.97
N ASP A 30 4.41 17.55 7.35
CA ASP A 30 5.19 18.54 6.58
C ASP A 30 6.15 17.84 5.58
N ALA A 31 5.60 16.83 4.90
CA ALA A 31 6.31 16.03 3.91
C ALA A 31 6.09 16.57 2.49
N HIS A 32 7.06 16.36 1.62
CA HIS A 32 6.94 16.60 0.20
C HIS A 32 6.10 15.51 -0.47
N ALA A 33 5.15 15.91 -1.30
CA ALA A 33 4.26 15.01 -2.02
C ALA A 33 4.69 14.83 -3.47
N THR A 34 4.95 13.60 -3.90
CA THR A 34 5.20 13.28 -5.31
C THR A 34 4.00 12.54 -5.90
N GLY A 35 3.32 13.13 -6.87
CA GLY A 35 2.29 12.43 -7.65
C GLY A 35 2.94 11.68 -8.81
N LEU A 36 2.73 10.38 -8.92
CA LEU A 36 3.24 9.56 -10.01
C LEU A 36 2.08 9.04 -10.85
N ALA A 37 1.96 9.55 -12.09
CA ALA A 37 1.04 8.99 -13.07
C ALA A 37 1.73 8.01 -14.00
N LEU A 38 0.99 6.97 -14.37
CA LEU A 38 1.47 5.87 -15.18
C LEU A 38 0.79 5.90 -16.53
N SER A 39 1.57 6.00 -17.61
CA SER A 39 1.07 5.88 -18.97
C SER A 39 1.37 4.48 -19.49
N TYR A 40 0.36 3.64 -19.59
CA TYR A 40 0.51 2.28 -20.09
C TYR A 40 0.54 2.27 -21.62
N GLU A 41 1.59 1.68 -22.19
CA GLU A 41 1.66 1.49 -23.64
C GLU A 41 0.59 0.51 -24.12
N PRO A 42 -0.05 0.78 -25.27
CA PRO A 42 -1.07 -0.09 -25.82
C PRO A 42 -0.50 -1.48 -26.15
N VAL A 43 -1.20 -2.52 -25.70
CA VAL A 43 -0.85 -3.89 -26.02
C VAL A 43 -1.24 -4.19 -27.47
N VAL A 44 -0.26 -4.54 -28.30
CA VAL A 44 -0.50 -5.15 -29.61
C VAL A 44 -0.47 -6.67 -29.43
N PRO A 45 -1.60 -7.38 -29.54
CA PRO A 45 -1.60 -8.83 -29.36
C PRO A 45 -0.70 -9.51 -30.39
N ALA A 46 0.22 -10.36 -29.93
CA ALA A 46 1.17 -11.07 -30.80
C ALA A 46 0.48 -12.03 -31.80
N PHE A 47 -0.76 -12.43 -31.53
CA PHE A 47 -1.57 -13.29 -32.39
C PHE A 47 -2.42 -12.52 -33.42
N ALA A 48 -2.28 -11.19 -33.51
CA ALA A 48 -3.00 -10.39 -34.49
C ALA A 48 -2.62 -10.85 -35.91
N ALA A 49 -3.59 -11.43 -36.63
CA ALA A 49 -3.39 -11.97 -37.99
C ALA A 49 -3.13 -10.90 -39.05
N ALA A 50 -3.40 -9.63 -38.73
CA ALA A 50 -3.15 -8.48 -39.58
C ALA A 50 -2.37 -7.41 -38.79
N PRO A 51 -1.47 -6.64 -39.45
CA PRO A 51 -0.78 -5.53 -38.80
C PRO A 51 -1.78 -4.52 -38.24
N VAL A 52 -1.60 -4.13 -36.98
CA VAL A 52 -2.38 -3.03 -36.40
C VAL A 52 -1.95 -1.73 -37.07
N PRO A 53 -2.89 -0.89 -37.58
CA PRO A 53 -2.55 0.38 -38.22
C PRO A 53 -1.75 1.29 -37.29
N VAL A 54 -0.72 1.97 -37.80
CA VAL A 54 0.14 2.88 -37.02
C VAL A 54 -0.67 3.98 -36.36
N ASP A 55 -1.61 4.57 -37.09
CA ASP A 55 -2.48 5.64 -36.57
C ASP A 55 -3.28 5.20 -35.34
N PHE A 56 -3.70 3.93 -35.27
CA PHE A 56 -4.40 3.39 -34.11
C PHE A 56 -3.48 3.27 -32.88
N ILE A 57 -2.24 2.85 -33.09
CA ILE A 57 -1.23 2.75 -32.03
C ILE A 57 -0.90 4.14 -31.49
N GLU A 58 -0.68 5.11 -32.38
CA GLU A 58 -0.42 6.50 -32.00
C GLU A 58 -1.59 7.12 -31.24
N GLN A 59 -2.82 6.92 -31.72
CA GLN A 59 -4.03 7.41 -31.04
C GLN A 59 -4.17 6.80 -29.65
N SER A 60 -3.93 5.50 -29.50
CA SER A 60 -4.00 4.80 -28.22
C SER A 60 -2.94 5.30 -27.24
N ARG A 61 -1.70 5.55 -27.72
CA ARG A 61 -0.63 6.13 -26.90
C ARG A 61 -0.98 7.56 -26.46
N GLN A 62 -1.52 8.38 -27.37
CA GLN A 62 -1.95 9.74 -27.04
C GLN A 62 -3.07 9.73 -25.99
N PHE A 63 -4.01 8.80 -26.09
CA PHE A 63 -5.07 8.64 -25.09
C PHE A 63 -4.50 8.24 -23.72
N ALA A 64 -3.58 7.27 -23.66
CA ALA A 64 -2.94 6.86 -22.41
C ALA A 64 -2.17 8.02 -21.75
N LEU A 65 -1.40 8.78 -22.54
CA LEU A 65 -0.68 9.96 -22.07
C LEU A 65 -1.63 11.07 -21.59
N ALA A 66 -2.76 11.29 -22.29
CA ALA A 66 -3.75 12.28 -21.89
C ALA A 66 -4.41 11.92 -20.55
N SER A 67 -4.78 10.65 -20.36
CA SER A 67 -5.35 10.16 -19.09
C SER A 67 -4.35 10.30 -17.93
N ALA A 68 -3.08 9.93 -18.14
CA ALA A 68 -2.03 10.11 -17.14
C ALA A 68 -1.76 11.59 -16.79
N LYS A 69 -1.85 12.49 -17.77
CA LYS A 69 -1.74 13.93 -17.50
C LYS A 69 -2.94 14.47 -16.71
N ALA A 70 -4.15 14.04 -17.07
CA ALA A 70 -5.36 14.45 -16.35
C ALA A 70 -5.35 13.99 -14.87
N SER A 71 -4.81 12.80 -14.59
CA SER A 71 -4.64 12.33 -13.21
C SER A 71 -3.61 13.16 -12.44
N LEU A 72 -2.51 13.59 -13.07
CA LEU A 72 -1.54 14.53 -12.48
C LEU A 72 -2.13 15.91 -12.24
N ASP A 73 -2.94 16.43 -13.16
CA ASP A 73 -3.61 17.73 -12.96
C ASP A 73 -4.53 17.68 -11.74
N THR A 74 -5.24 16.57 -11.57
CA THR A 74 -6.07 16.31 -10.38
C THR A 74 -5.21 16.23 -9.11
N PHE A 75 -4.09 15.53 -9.15
CA PHE A 75 -3.13 15.47 -8.04
C PHE A 75 -2.61 16.88 -7.67
N ASN A 76 -2.18 17.67 -8.66
CA ASN A 76 -1.64 19.00 -8.44
C ASN A 76 -2.68 19.92 -7.79
N GLU A 77 -3.94 19.83 -8.21
CA GLU A 77 -5.03 20.58 -7.60
C GLU A 77 -5.29 20.16 -6.15
N LEU A 78 -5.35 18.85 -5.88
CA LEU A 78 -5.51 18.34 -4.53
C LEU A 78 -4.34 18.77 -3.62
N ALA A 79 -3.10 18.72 -4.12
CA ALA A 79 -1.92 19.11 -3.36
C ALA A 79 -1.91 20.61 -3.06
N ARG A 80 -2.34 21.44 -4.02
CA ARG A 80 -2.54 22.88 -3.85
C ARG A 80 -3.59 23.17 -2.78
N LEU A 81 -4.74 22.50 -2.81
CA LEU A 81 -5.79 22.65 -1.80
C LEU A 81 -5.36 22.18 -0.41
N GLY A 82 -4.53 21.14 -0.34
CA GLY A 82 -3.92 20.64 0.90
C GLY A 82 -2.74 21.49 1.41
N ALA A 83 -2.33 22.53 0.68
CA ALA A 83 -1.17 23.38 0.98
C ALA A 83 0.14 22.59 1.18
N VAL A 84 0.32 21.49 0.44
CA VAL A 84 1.50 20.62 0.50
C VAL A 84 2.49 20.99 -0.59
N LYS A 85 3.79 20.99 -0.29
CA LYS A 85 4.84 21.12 -1.31
C LYS A 85 4.82 19.86 -2.18
N SER A 86 4.67 20.02 -3.49
CA SER A 86 4.46 18.88 -4.37
C SER A 86 5.15 18.98 -5.72
N GLU A 87 5.40 17.82 -6.31
CA GLU A 87 5.77 17.67 -7.72
C GLU A 87 4.96 16.54 -8.39
N GLY A 88 4.69 16.69 -9.69
CA GLY A 88 4.08 15.65 -10.51
C GLY A 88 5.13 14.99 -11.42
N ARG A 89 5.09 13.67 -11.53
CA ARG A 89 5.98 12.86 -12.36
C ARG A 89 5.17 11.87 -13.20
N LEU A 90 5.68 11.57 -14.39
CA LEU A 90 5.06 10.60 -15.31
C LEU A 90 6.07 9.49 -15.62
N ALA A 91 5.59 8.25 -15.57
CA ALA A 91 6.34 7.08 -16.02
C ALA A 91 5.56 6.35 -17.12
N GLU A 92 6.23 6.03 -18.23
CA GLU A 92 5.70 5.14 -19.26
C GLU A 92 5.92 3.69 -18.81
N VAL A 93 4.88 2.87 -18.93
CA VAL A 93 4.90 1.45 -18.54
C VAL A 93 4.55 0.60 -19.75
N ILE A 94 5.47 -0.30 -20.10
CA ILE A 94 5.26 -1.25 -21.18
C ILE A 94 4.56 -2.48 -20.60
N THR A 95 3.40 -2.84 -21.12
CA THR A 95 2.68 -4.03 -20.66
C THR A 95 3.52 -5.29 -20.90
N GLY A 96 3.75 -6.08 -19.84
CA GLY A 96 4.63 -7.24 -19.87
C GLY A 96 6.14 -6.91 -19.90
N GLY A 97 6.48 -5.61 -19.89
CA GLY A 97 7.85 -5.11 -19.72
C GLY A 97 8.24 -4.94 -18.24
N PRO A 98 9.48 -4.52 -17.98
CA PRO A 98 9.97 -4.29 -16.62
C PRO A 98 9.31 -3.06 -15.98
N MET A 99 9.09 -3.12 -14.67
CA MET A 99 8.55 -2.01 -13.86
C MET A 99 9.63 -1.02 -13.39
N GLU A 100 10.88 -1.16 -13.83
CA GLU A 100 12.00 -0.28 -13.46
C GLU A 100 11.72 1.23 -13.71
N PRO A 101 11.03 1.65 -14.79
CA PRO A 101 10.65 3.05 -14.99
C PRO A 101 9.77 3.62 -13.87
N VAL A 102 8.99 2.77 -13.19
CA VAL A 102 8.20 3.13 -12.01
C VAL A 102 9.08 3.10 -10.77
N LEU A 103 9.82 2.01 -10.55
CA LEU A 103 10.63 1.78 -9.35
C LEU A 103 11.67 2.87 -9.11
N ARG A 104 12.27 3.44 -10.16
CA ARG A 104 13.22 4.56 -10.03
C ARG A 104 12.63 5.76 -9.28
N HIS A 105 11.32 5.99 -9.37
CA HIS A 105 10.62 7.06 -8.67
C HIS A 105 10.33 6.68 -7.21
N CYS A 106 10.17 5.39 -6.93
CA CYS A 106 9.83 4.86 -5.60
C CYS A 106 11.04 4.82 -4.64
N ARG A 107 12.23 4.46 -5.12
CA ARG A 107 13.40 4.14 -4.26
C ARG A 107 13.87 5.29 -3.35
N LEU A 108 13.63 6.54 -3.73
CA LEU A 108 14.06 7.73 -2.99
C LEU A 108 12.87 8.42 -2.31
N THR A 109 12.06 7.62 -1.62
CA THR A 109 10.88 8.07 -0.88
C THR A 109 10.81 7.33 0.45
N ASP A 110 10.15 7.90 1.45
CA ASP A 110 9.96 7.27 2.75
C ASP A 110 8.71 6.36 2.77
N LEU A 111 7.73 6.64 1.90
CA LEU A 111 6.47 5.93 1.82
C LEU A 111 5.87 6.01 0.41
N ILE A 112 5.40 4.87 -0.09
CA ILE A 112 4.57 4.78 -1.30
C ILE A 112 3.12 4.65 -0.87
N VAL A 113 2.23 5.47 -1.44
CA VAL A 113 0.79 5.41 -1.23
C VAL A 113 0.12 5.01 -2.54
N VAL A 114 -0.72 3.99 -2.50
CA VAL A 114 -1.36 3.41 -3.69
C VAL A 114 -2.78 2.96 -3.37
N GLY A 115 -3.70 3.07 -4.32
CA GLY A 115 -5.05 2.55 -4.17
C GLY A 115 -5.07 1.03 -4.17
N GLN A 116 -6.03 0.44 -3.47
CA GLN A 116 -6.47 -0.94 -3.70
C GLN A 116 -7.04 -1.07 -5.12
N ASP A 117 -6.96 -2.26 -5.70
CA ASP A 117 -7.71 -2.51 -6.93
C ASP A 117 -9.22 -2.40 -6.68
N ASN A 118 -9.91 -1.71 -7.58
CA ASN A 118 -11.36 -1.50 -7.50
C ASN A 118 -12.03 -2.34 -8.60
N PRO A 119 -12.79 -3.40 -8.26
CA PRO A 119 -13.45 -4.24 -9.25
C PRO A 119 -14.41 -3.50 -10.19
N ASP A 120 -15.02 -2.40 -9.72
CA ASP A 120 -15.95 -1.59 -10.51
C ASP A 120 -15.24 -0.56 -11.40
N LYS A 121 -14.00 -0.20 -11.06
CA LYS A 121 -13.16 0.78 -11.75
C LYS A 121 -11.70 0.32 -11.73
N PRO A 122 -11.37 -0.76 -12.46
CA PRO A 122 -10.07 -1.39 -12.36
C PRO A 122 -8.98 -0.49 -12.93
N GLU A 123 -7.85 -0.44 -12.24
CA GLU A 123 -6.66 0.27 -12.70
C GLU A 123 -5.73 -0.70 -13.42
N PRO A 124 -5.10 -0.32 -14.55
CA PRO A 124 -4.24 -1.24 -15.28
C PRO A 124 -3.11 -1.76 -14.38
N MET A 125 -2.95 -3.08 -14.35
CA MET A 125 -1.84 -3.76 -13.65
C MET A 125 -1.73 -3.42 -12.15
N ARG A 126 -2.82 -3.01 -11.48
CA ARG A 126 -2.79 -2.54 -10.09
C ARG A 126 -2.18 -3.56 -9.11
N GLU A 127 -2.61 -4.82 -9.18
CA GLU A 127 -2.06 -5.88 -8.31
C GLU A 127 -0.55 -6.05 -8.51
N LEU A 128 -0.10 -6.12 -9.77
CA LEU A 128 1.32 -6.25 -10.12
C LEU A 128 2.13 -5.03 -9.67
N LEU A 129 1.57 -3.83 -9.76
CA LEU A 129 2.21 -2.61 -9.29
C LEU A 129 2.42 -2.64 -7.77
N ILE A 130 1.39 -3.02 -7.01
CA ILE A 130 1.48 -3.15 -5.54
C ILE A 130 2.53 -4.20 -5.18
N GLU A 131 2.51 -5.35 -5.85
CA GLU A 131 3.48 -6.42 -5.66
C GLU A 131 4.91 -5.93 -5.93
N THR A 132 5.14 -5.37 -7.12
CA THR A 132 6.47 -4.90 -7.53
C THR A 132 6.98 -3.79 -6.60
N ALA A 133 6.11 -2.84 -6.21
CA ALA A 133 6.47 -1.81 -5.24
C ALA A 133 6.89 -2.43 -3.90
N LEU A 134 6.15 -3.42 -3.39
CA LEU A 134 6.47 -4.05 -2.12
C LEU A 134 7.77 -4.86 -2.15
N PHE A 135 8.01 -5.62 -3.22
CA PHE A 135 9.17 -6.52 -3.32
C PHE A 135 10.45 -5.84 -3.81
N GLU A 136 10.36 -4.83 -4.67
CA GLU A 136 11.52 -4.30 -5.40
C GLU A 136 11.87 -2.84 -5.08
N SER A 137 10.96 -2.07 -4.48
CA SER A 137 11.25 -0.65 -4.18
C SER A 137 12.20 -0.44 -3.00
N GLY A 138 12.15 -1.34 -2.00
CA GLY A 138 12.84 -1.18 -0.72
C GLY A 138 12.17 -0.19 0.24
N VAL A 139 10.96 0.28 -0.07
CA VAL A 139 10.20 1.30 0.67
C VAL A 139 8.86 0.71 1.14
N PRO A 140 8.34 1.06 2.34
CA PRO A 140 7.01 0.64 2.75
C PRO A 140 5.92 1.13 1.78
N VAL A 141 4.88 0.32 1.62
CA VAL A 141 3.71 0.62 0.78
C VAL A 141 2.48 0.72 1.67
N LEU A 142 1.79 1.86 1.61
CA LEU A 142 0.49 2.08 2.20
C LEU A 142 -0.58 1.91 1.12
N ILE A 143 -1.36 0.84 1.21
CA ILE A 143 -2.47 0.57 0.31
C ILE A 143 -3.74 1.15 0.93
N VAL A 144 -4.43 2.00 0.19
CA VAL A 144 -5.66 2.69 0.61
C VAL A 144 -6.87 1.99 -0.01
N PRO A 145 -7.86 1.54 0.78
CA PRO A 145 -9.01 0.83 0.24
C PRO A 145 -9.87 1.72 -0.65
N TYR A 146 -10.49 1.13 -1.67
CA TYR A 146 -11.40 1.84 -2.59
C TYR A 146 -12.73 2.23 -1.92
N ILE A 147 -12.95 1.81 -0.66
CA ILE A 147 -14.09 2.15 0.20
C ILE A 147 -13.63 2.48 1.63
N GLY A 148 -14.36 3.35 2.32
CA GLY A 148 -14.29 3.46 3.79
C GLY A 148 -13.13 4.26 4.40
N ALA A 149 -12.15 4.71 3.62
CA ALA A 149 -10.97 5.43 4.11
C ALA A 149 -10.82 6.83 3.49
N PRO A 150 -11.59 7.85 3.92
CA PRO A 150 -11.55 9.18 3.33
C PRO A 150 -10.32 9.99 3.76
N SER A 151 -9.76 9.75 4.95
CA SER A 151 -8.62 10.48 5.49
C SER A 151 -7.88 9.68 6.58
N PRO A 152 -6.57 9.95 6.81
CA PRO A 152 -5.81 9.32 7.89
C PRO A 152 -6.40 9.71 9.26
N LYS A 153 -6.59 8.77 10.17
CA LYS A 153 -7.08 9.06 11.53
C LYS A 153 -6.07 8.65 12.59
N PHE A 154 -5.55 7.43 12.46
CA PHE A 154 -4.57 6.83 13.37
C PHE A 154 -5.05 6.85 14.83
N GLU A 155 -6.34 6.69 15.08
CA GLU A 155 -6.86 6.57 16.43
C GLU A 155 -6.57 5.18 17.00
N ASN A 156 -6.76 4.13 16.19
CA ASN A 156 -6.62 2.74 16.63
C ASN A 156 -5.85 1.93 15.58
N VAL A 157 -4.52 1.96 15.69
CA VAL A 157 -3.63 1.26 14.77
C VAL A 157 -3.41 -0.18 15.24
N LEU A 158 -3.53 -1.12 14.31
CA LEU A 158 -3.27 -2.54 14.53
C LEU A 158 -1.93 -2.93 13.92
N ILE A 159 -1.09 -3.63 14.67
CA ILE A 159 0.10 -4.32 14.17
C ILE A 159 -0.21 -5.81 14.13
N ALA A 160 -0.28 -6.40 12.95
CA ALA A 160 -0.35 -7.85 12.79
C ALA A 160 1.06 -8.43 12.93
N TRP A 161 1.30 -9.15 14.01
CA TRP A 161 2.63 -9.62 14.40
C TRP A 161 2.74 -11.15 14.37
N ASP A 162 3.68 -11.64 13.58
CA ASP A 162 4.02 -13.06 13.43
C ASP A 162 5.47 -13.39 13.82
N GLY A 163 6.26 -12.39 14.24
CA GLY A 163 7.68 -12.53 14.58
C GLY A 163 8.62 -12.65 13.38
N SER A 164 8.11 -12.53 12.14
CA SER A 164 8.92 -12.63 10.93
C SER A 164 9.78 -11.38 10.69
N SER A 165 10.76 -11.53 9.78
CA SER A 165 11.60 -10.39 9.39
C SER A 165 10.82 -9.30 8.63
N THR A 166 9.77 -9.68 7.89
CA THR A 166 8.94 -8.73 7.13
C THR A 166 8.00 -7.96 8.07
N SER A 167 7.40 -8.61 9.07
CA SER A 167 6.63 -7.89 10.09
C SER A 167 7.52 -6.97 10.93
N THR A 168 8.76 -7.37 11.22
CA THR A 168 9.75 -6.49 11.87
C THR A 168 10.04 -5.24 11.02
N ARG A 169 10.29 -5.43 9.71
CA ARG A 169 10.49 -4.30 8.78
C ARG A 169 9.27 -3.38 8.73
N ALA A 170 8.06 -3.95 8.69
CA ALA A 170 6.82 -3.17 8.67
C ALA A 170 6.64 -2.32 9.93
N VAL A 171 6.90 -2.88 11.11
CA VAL A 171 6.86 -2.13 12.38
C VAL A 171 7.86 -0.98 12.38
N HIS A 172 9.09 -1.24 11.95
CA HIS A 172 10.15 -0.22 11.91
C HIS A 172 9.80 0.91 10.94
N ALA A 173 9.33 0.56 9.75
CA ALA A 173 8.89 1.51 8.73
C ALA A 173 7.66 2.32 9.18
N ALA A 174 6.77 1.72 9.98
CA ALA A 174 5.57 2.37 10.48
C ALA A 174 5.81 3.28 11.70
N LEU A 175 6.98 3.26 12.35
CA LEU A 175 7.25 4.09 13.54
C LEU A 175 6.85 5.58 13.41
N PRO A 176 7.08 6.28 12.28
CA PRO A 176 6.62 7.66 12.11
C PRO A 176 5.09 7.79 12.20
N ILE A 177 4.37 6.83 11.64
CA ILE A 177 2.89 6.78 11.65
C ILE A 177 2.38 6.36 13.03
N LEU A 178 3.00 5.34 13.64
CA LEU A 178 2.67 4.88 14.98
C LEU A 178 2.84 5.98 16.03
N ALA A 179 3.82 6.88 15.86
CA ALA A 179 4.00 8.02 16.75
C ALA A 179 2.82 9.02 16.73
N MET A 180 2.02 9.03 15.65
CA MET A 180 0.80 9.82 15.57
C MET A 180 -0.42 9.07 16.15
N ALA A 181 -0.27 7.80 16.54
CA ALA A 181 -1.37 6.96 16.93
C ALA A 181 -1.83 7.20 18.38
N LYS A 182 -3.15 7.26 18.62
CA LYS A 182 -3.68 7.35 20.01
C LYS A 182 -3.53 6.02 20.76
N LYS A 183 -3.73 4.91 20.04
CA LYS A 183 -3.58 3.54 20.56
C LYS A 183 -2.99 2.63 19.50
N VAL A 184 -2.05 1.79 19.92
CA VAL A 184 -1.47 0.72 19.11
C VAL A 184 -1.85 -0.61 19.74
N THR A 185 -2.35 -1.56 18.95
CA THR A 185 -2.56 -2.93 19.40
C THR A 185 -1.69 -3.87 18.58
N VAL A 186 -0.86 -4.66 19.27
CA VAL A 186 -0.13 -5.77 18.66
C VAL A 186 -1.03 -7.00 18.72
N LEU A 187 -1.45 -7.49 17.56
CA LEU A 187 -2.26 -8.69 17.44
C LEU A 187 -1.41 -9.86 16.95
N ILE A 188 -1.47 -10.95 17.70
CA ILE A 188 -0.86 -12.23 17.35
C ILE A 188 -1.97 -13.23 17.08
N ILE A 189 -1.98 -13.82 15.89
CA ILE A 189 -2.92 -14.87 15.51
C ILE A 189 -2.21 -16.22 15.59
N ASN A 190 -2.54 -17.00 16.61
CA ASN A 190 -2.02 -18.35 16.81
C ASN A 190 -2.90 -19.40 16.11
N LYS A 191 -2.31 -20.21 15.22
CA LYS A 191 -2.95 -21.35 14.53
C LYS A 191 -2.81 -22.68 15.28
N GLY A 192 -2.72 -22.63 16.62
CA GLY A 192 -2.66 -23.82 17.48
C GLY A 192 -1.25 -24.32 17.78
N SER A 193 -0.21 -23.54 17.48
CA SER A 193 1.15 -23.84 17.90
C SER A 193 1.36 -23.45 19.37
N LYS A 194 2.22 -24.19 20.08
CA LYS A 194 2.68 -23.77 21.40
C LYS A 194 3.60 -22.57 21.23
N MET A 195 3.23 -21.45 21.84
CA MET A 195 4.09 -20.27 21.91
C MET A 195 4.87 -20.30 23.24
N ALA A 196 6.17 -20.02 23.18
CA ALA A 196 6.99 -19.92 24.38
C ALA A 196 6.89 -18.51 24.99
N GLY A 197 6.94 -18.42 26.32
CA GLY A 197 6.89 -17.15 27.05
C GLY A 197 5.54 -16.44 26.91
N GLU A 198 5.56 -15.12 27.03
CA GLU A 198 4.40 -14.23 26.80
C GLU A 198 4.46 -13.67 25.36
N PRO A 199 3.61 -14.15 24.43
CA PRO A 199 3.64 -13.70 23.05
C PRO A 199 3.48 -12.18 22.94
N GLY A 200 4.42 -11.52 22.24
CA GLY A 200 4.35 -10.09 21.99
C GLY A 200 4.87 -9.19 23.11
N ALA A 201 5.29 -9.72 24.26
CA ALA A 201 5.82 -8.92 25.37
C ALA A 201 7.06 -8.09 24.98
N ASP A 202 8.00 -8.67 24.24
CA ASP A 202 9.18 -7.96 23.75
C ASP A 202 8.81 -6.87 22.74
N MET A 203 7.82 -7.12 21.88
CA MET A 203 7.33 -6.13 20.92
C MET A 203 6.63 -4.97 21.64
N ALA A 204 5.79 -5.25 22.64
CA ALA A 204 5.17 -4.21 23.46
C ALA A 204 6.21 -3.38 24.21
N THR A 205 7.23 -4.04 24.78
CA THR A 205 8.35 -3.36 25.44
C THR A 205 9.11 -2.47 24.47
N TYR A 206 9.40 -2.95 23.26
CA TYR A 206 10.04 -2.17 22.20
C TYR A 206 9.22 -0.93 21.84
N LEU A 207 7.94 -1.09 21.53
CA LEU A 207 7.05 0.02 21.16
C LEU A 207 6.83 1.01 22.32
N ALA A 208 6.76 0.53 23.57
CA ALA A 208 6.69 1.39 24.75
C ALA A 208 7.96 2.25 24.92
N ARG A 209 9.15 1.73 24.56
CA ARG A 209 10.40 2.53 24.53
C ARG A 209 10.36 3.64 23.47
N HIS A 210 9.51 3.51 22.45
CA HIS A 210 9.21 4.56 21.48
C HIS A 210 8.10 5.53 21.95
N GLY A 211 7.62 5.40 23.19
CA GLY A 211 6.59 6.28 23.75
C GLY A 211 5.17 5.96 23.29
N LEU A 212 4.93 4.77 22.73
CA LEU A 212 3.64 4.37 22.19
C LEU A 212 2.72 3.77 23.27
N ASN A 213 1.42 4.07 23.18
CA ASN A 213 0.39 3.45 24.01
C ASN A 213 -0.02 2.09 23.42
N VAL A 214 0.52 1.00 23.98
CA VAL A 214 0.48 -0.33 23.36
C VAL A 214 -0.33 -1.33 24.18
N THR A 215 -1.21 -2.07 23.52
CA THR A 215 -1.82 -3.30 24.06
C THR A 215 -1.40 -4.51 23.24
N VAL A 216 -1.43 -5.70 23.84
CA VAL A 216 -1.15 -6.96 23.15
C VAL A 216 -2.36 -7.87 23.26
N ASP A 217 -2.83 -8.34 22.11
CA ASP A 217 -3.93 -9.29 22.00
C ASP A 217 -3.43 -10.55 21.30
N VAL A 218 -3.80 -11.71 21.84
CA VAL A 218 -3.46 -13.02 21.27
C VAL A 218 -4.75 -13.77 20.99
N ILE A 219 -5.00 -14.08 19.71
CA ILE A 219 -6.15 -14.87 19.29
C ILE A 219 -5.68 -16.24 18.87
N THR A 220 -6.21 -17.28 19.52
CA THR A 220 -6.02 -18.65 19.05
C THR A 220 -7.22 -19.04 18.20
N ASN A 221 -7.01 -19.23 16.89
CA ASN A 221 -8.08 -19.59 15.97
C ASN A 221 -7.58 -20.53 14.88
N THR A 222 -7.95 -21.81 14.99
CA THR A 222 -7.57 -22.88 14.06
C THR A 222 -8.57 -23.09 12.93
N GLN A 223 -9.71 -22.40 12.92
CA GLN A 223 -10.84 -22.69 12.02
C GLN A 223 -10.84 -21.81 10.77
N THR A 224 -10.54 -20.52 10.90
CA THR A 224 -10.53 -19.56 9.79
C THR A 224 -9.12 -19.33 9.26
N THR A 225 -8.95 -18.54 8.20
CA THR A 225 -7.61 -18.11 7.74
C THR A 225 -7.03 -17.02 8.66
N VAL A 226 -5.76 -16.66 8.46
CA VAL A 226 -5.16 -15.50 9.16
C VAL A 226 -5.83 -14.19 8.70
N ALA A 227 -6.06 -14.05 7.39
CA ALA A 227 -6.71 -12.89 6.80
C ALA A 227 -8.12 -12.68 7.35
N GLU A 228 -8.96 -13.71 7.37
CA GLU A 228 -10.33 -13.64 7.91
C GLU A 228 -10.32 -13.24 9.39
N THR A 229 -9.44 -13.85 10.19
CA THR A 229 -9.32 -13.51 11.62
C THR A 229 -8.91 -12.06 11.82
N LEU A 230 -7.96 -11.58 11.01
CA LEU A 230 -7.46 -10.21 11.06
C LEU A 230 -8.54 -9.19 10.67
N LEU A 231 -9.24 -9.43 9.55
CA LEU A 231 -10.29 -8.56 9.04
C LEU A 231 -11.48 -8.48 10.01
N ASN A 232 -11.89 -9.62 10.59
CA ASN A 232 -12.91 -9.64 11.64
C ASN A 232 -12.47 -8.83 12.86
N TYR A 233 -11.23 -9.02 13.32
CA TYR A 233 -10.71 -8.26 14.44
C TYR A 233 -10.64 -6.74 14.17
N VAL A 234 -10.25 -6.34 12.96
CA VAL A 234 -10.25 -4.93 12.50
C VAL A 234 -11.65 -4.33 12.63
N SER A 235 -12.66 -5.05 12.11
CA SER A 235 -14.06 -4.63 12.16
C SER A 235 -14.59 -4.54 13.59
N ASP A 236 -14.40 -5.61 14.39
CA ASP A 236 -14.95 -5.74 15.73
C ASP A 236 -14.34 -4.73 16.73
N ASN A 237 -13.11 -4.28 16.47
CA ASN A 237 -12.36 -3.41 17.37
C ASN A 237 -12.12 -2.00 16.83
N GLY A 238 -12.80 -1.63 15.72
CA GLY A 238 -12.75 -0.28 15.14
C GLY A 238 -11.34 0.19 14.85
N LYS A 239 -10.49 -0.68 14.29
CA LYS A 239 -9.14 -0.31 13.86
C LYS A 239 -9.23 0.55 12.61
N ASP A 240 -8.32 1.50 12.44
CA ASP A 240 -8.33 2.45 11.31
C ASP A 240 -7.05 2.45 10.46
N LEU A 241 -6.08 1.60 10.82
CA LEU A 241 -4.90 1.27 10.03
C LEU A 241 -4.40 -0.12 10.46
N VAL A 242 -3.98 -0.94 9.50
CA VAL A 242 -3.24 -2.18 9.75
C VAL A 242 -1.79 -2.01 9.31
N VAL A 243 -0.86 -2.42 10.15
CA VAL A 243 0.57 -2.55 9.86
C VAL A 243 0.90 -4.04 9.85
N MET A 244 1.44 -4.56 8.75
CA MET A 244 1.79 -5.97 8.65
C MET A 244 2.99 -6.22 7.74
N GLY A 245 3.67 -7.35 7.92
CA GLY A 245 4.66 -7.81 6.95
C GLY A 245 4.02 -8.24 5.64
N GLY A 246 4.66 -7.94 4.53
CA GLY A 246 4.33 -8.52 3.23
C GLY A 246 4.86 -9.95 3.12
N TYR A 247 4.05 -10.88 2.62
CA TYR A 247 4.50 -12.16 2.02
C TYR A 247 5.58 -12.96 2.80
N GLY A 248 5.44 -13.10 4.13
CA GLY A 248 6.47 -13.65 5.02
C GLY A 248 6.69 -15.17 4.97
N HIS A 249 5.80 -15.94 4.35
CA HIS A 249 5.91 -17.40 4.23
C HIS A 249 5.88 -17.83 2.75
N SER A 250 6.87 -18.65 2.36
CA SER A 250 7.19 -19.10 0.99
C SER A 250 7.87 -18.06 0.08
N ARG A 251 9.19 -17.93 0.26
CA ARG A 251 10.14 -17.47 -0.76
C ARG A 251 10.29 -18.50 -1.89
N VAL A 252 9.19 -18.91 -2.51
CA VAL A 252 9.25 -19.57 -3.82
C VAL A 252 8.69 -18.59 -4.81
N ARG A 253 9.61 -17.98 -5.55
CA ARG A 253 9.38 -17.06 -6.67
C ARG A 253 8.61 -17.69 -7.85
N GLU A 254 8.15 -18.93 -7.72
CA GLU A 254 7.62 -19.70 -8.84
C GLU A 254 6.10 -19.86 -8.88
N PHE A 255 5.32 -19.62 -7.82
CA PHE A 255 3.85 -19.67 -7.95
C PHE A 255 3.15 -18.79 -6.91
N LEU A 256 2.62 -17.66 -7.38
CA LEU A 256 1.41 -16.98 -6.89
C LEU A 256 1.36 -16.63 -5.39
N PHE A 257 1.47 -15.33 -5.11
CA PHE A 257 0.83 -14.60 -4.01
C PHE A 257 0.50 -15.41 -2.75
N GLY A 258 1.22 -15.20 -1.65
CA GLY A 258 0.82 -15.72 -0.34
C GLY A 258 -0.65 -15.39 -0.04
N GLY A 259 -1.46 -16.43 0.20
CA GLY A 259 -2.93 -16.31 0.27
C GLY A 259 -3.42 -15.23 1.23
N ALA A 260 -2.83 -15.15 2.43
CA ALA A 260 -3.29 -14.19 3.44
C ALA A 260 -3.14 -12.71 3.01
N THR A 261 -2.04 -12.34 2.35
CA THR A 261 -1.84 -10.95 1.90
C THR A 261 -2.80 -10.61 0.75
N ARG A 262 -3.02 -11.55 -0.18
CA ARG A 262 -4.00 -11.38 -1.25
C ARG A 262 -5.42 -11.25 -0.71
N ASP A 263 -5.81 -12.10 0.24
CA ASP A 263 -7.12 -12.08 0.87
C ASP A 263 -7.36 -10.76 1.63
N ILE A 264 -6.34 -10.24 2.31
CA ILE A 264 -6.40 -8.93 2.96
C ILE A 264 -6.57 -7.82 1.93
N LEU A 265 -5.74 -7.78 0.88
CA LEU A 265 -5.85 -6.76 -0.16
C LEU A 265 -7.15 -6.86 -0.97
N ALA A 266 -7.79 -8.01 -1.02
CA ALA A 266 -9.08 -8.18 -1.69
C ALA A 266 -10.26 -7.67 -0.83
N ALA A 267 -10.16 -7.73 0.50
CA ALA A 267 -11.28 -7.51 1.41
C ALA A 267 -11.07 -6.41 2.46
N MET A 268 -9.93 -5.71 2.44
CA MET A 268 -9.64 -4.65 3.40
C MET A 268 -10.62 -3.48 3.32
N THR A 269 -11.01 -2.97 4.48
CA THR A 269 -11.90 -1.81 4.64
C THR A 269 -11.21 -0.60 5.28
N VAL A 270 -9.93 -0.78 5.64
CA VAL A 270 -9.06 0.23 6.21
C VAL A 270 -7.70 0.19 5.51
N PRO A 271 -6.92 1.28 5.52
CA PRO A 271 -5.59 1.29 4.95
C PRO A 271 -4.69 0.21 5.56
N VAL A 272 -3.82 -0.36 4.73
CA VAL A 272 -2.85 -1.37 5.15
C VAL A 272 -1.45 -0.92 4.75
N LEU A 273 -0.58 -0.73 5.73
CA LEU A 273 0.85 -0.49 5.53
C LEU A 273 1.59 -1.83 5.55
N MET A 274 2.32 -2.08 4.46
CA MET A 274 3.15 -3.27 4.28
C MET A 274 4.61 -2.92 4.06
N ALA A 275 5.50 -3.80 4.52
CA ALA A 275 6.91 -3.80 4.12
C ALA A 275 7.38 -5.25 3.91
N HIS A 276 8.31 -5.44 2.98
CA HIS A 276 8.91 -6.73 2.66
C HIS A 276 10.42 -6.72 2.84
#